data_AF-A0AAP0KVQ9-F1
#
_entry.id   AF-A0AAP0KVQ9-F1
#
_cell.length_a   1.000
_cell.length_b   1.000
_cell.length_c   1.000
_cell.angle_alpha   90.00
_cell.angle_beta   90.00
_cell.angle_gamma   90.00
#
_symmetry.space_group_name_H-M   'P 1'
#
loop_
_entity.id
_entity.type
_entity.pdbx_description
1 polymer ?
#
loop_
_entity_poly.entity_id
_entity_poly.type
_entity_poly.pdbx_seq_one_letter_code
_entity_poly.pdbx_strand_id
1 'polypeptide(L)'
;MAEQVTSGTAFGDSLFISSLKIALAYNEALNCGRLSISRGSIIQSNFLASLRKRVEDILDRAGVKNDLRNYMIEGKWPNEQKAVVLSWYLHWYGMPPNFVTNLVMEKIKGKVTMSSSVPLLRLLLPRTHINALREIDKLRI
;
A
#
# COMPACT_ATOMS: atom_id res chain seq x y z
N MET A 1 -11.42 14.70 -39.99
CA MET A 1 -11.54 15.61 -38.82
C MET A 1 -12.72 15.11 -38.02
N ALA A 2 -12.44 14.26 -37.03
CA ALA A 2 -13.44 13.64 -36.16
C ALA A 2 -12.81 13.51 -34.76
N GLU A 3 -13.08 14.55 -34.00
CA GLU A 3 -13.18 14.72 -32.54
C GLU A 3 -12.54 13.67 -31.62
N GLN A 4 -11.56 14.19 -30.86
CA GLN A 4 -11.03 13.66 -29.62
C GLN A 4 -12.16 13.35 -28.62
N VAL A 5 -12.35 12.06 -28.33
CA VAL A 5 -13.08 11.62 -27.14
C VAL A 5 -12.18 11.83 -25.93
N THR A 6 -12.37 13.01 -25.34
CA THR A 6 -12.43 13.27 -23.90
C THR A 6 -11.34 12.60 -23.06
N SER A 7 -10.24 13.35 -22.90
CA SER A 7 -9.31 13.27 -21.79
C SER A 7 -10.05 13.28 -20.44
N GLY A 8 -10.33 12.10 -19.90
CA GLY A 8 -10.79 11.90 -18.52
C GLY A 8 -9.62 11.86 -17.55
N THR A 9 -8.88 12.96 -17.41
CA THR A 9 -7.95 13.18 -16.29
C THR A 9 -8.75 13.41 -15.01
N ALA A 10 -9.07 12.35 -14.27
CA ALA A 10 -9.74 12.46 -12.97
C ALA A 10 -9.44 11.28 -12.03
N PHE A 11 -8.21 10.76 -12.01
CA PHE A 11 -7.77 9.76 -11.02
C PHE A 11 -6.50 10.23 -10.28
N GLY A 12 -6.44 11.53 -9.97
CA GLY A 12 -5.33 12.16 -9.25
C GLY A 12 -5.49 12.16 -7.72
N ASP A 13 -6.59 11.66 -7.17
CA ASP A 13 -6.85 11.79 -5.74
C ASP A 13 -6.41 10.54 -4.99
N SER A 14 -5.24 10.59 -4.37
CA SER A 14 -4.84 9.66 -3.29
C SER A 14 -5.94 9.51 -2.23
N LEU A 15 -6.77 10.55 -2.04
CA LEU A 15 -7.99 10.56 -1.24
C LEU A 15 -8.99 9.46 -1.63
N PHE A 16 -9.10 9.10 -2.91
CA PHE A 16 -9.96 8.00 -3.37
C PHE A 16 -9.49 6.65 -2.81
N ILE A 17 -8.18 6.40 -2.87
CA ILE A 17 -7.60 5.17 -2.32
C ILE A 17 -7.72 5.16 -0.78
N SER A 18 -7.48 6.28 -0.11
CA SER A 18 -7.70 6.41 1.34
C SER A 18 -9.15 6.13 1.71
N SER A 19 -10.10 6.74 0.99
CA SER A 19 -11.54 6.58 1.23
C SER A 19 -12.00 5.15 0.97
N LEU A 20 -11.49 4.52 -0.09
CA LEU A 20 -11.74 3.12 -0.38
C LEU A 20 -11.22 2.22 0.75
N LYS A 21 -10.00 2.46 1.26
CA LYS A 21 -9.45 1.69 2.38
C LYS A 21 -10.25 1.86 3.67
N ILE A 22 -10.71 3.08 3.96
CA ILE A 22 -11.58 3.35 5.11
C ILE A 22 -12.92 2.62 4.95
N ALA A 23 -13.54 2.68 3.77
CA ALA A 23 -14.78 1.97 3.48
C ALA A 23 -14.60 0.45 3.62
N LEU A 24 -13.48 -0.10 3.14
CA LEU A 24 -13.13 -1.52 3.31
C LEU A 24 -12.97 -1.88 4.79
N ALA A 25 -12.21 -1.09 5.55
CA ALA A 25 -11.95 -1.33 6.98
C ALA A 25 -13.20 -1.19 7.85
N TYR A 26 -14.06 -0.21 7.56
CA TYR A 26 -15.35 -0.02 8.22
C TYR A 26 -16.25 -1.23 8.02
N ASN A 27 -16.39 -1.70 6.78
CA ASN A 27 -17.20 -2.88 6.49
C ASN A 27 -16.57 -4.17 7.06
N GLU A 28 -15.24 -4.28 7.10
CA GLU A 28 -14.55 -5.38 7.78
C GLU A 28 -14.86 -5.39 9.28
N ALA A 29 -14.84 -4.23 9.94
CA ALA A 29 -15.22 -4.10 11.36
C ALA A 29 -16.70 -4.41 11.62
N LEU A 30 -17.59 -4.02 10.69
CA LEU A 30 -19.02 -4.37 10.73
C LEU A 30 -19.24 -5.88 10.61
N ASN A 31 -18.53 -6.54 9.70
CA ASN A 31 -18.64 -7.99 9.48
C ASN A 31 -18.04 -8.83 10.61
N CYS A 32 -16.95 -8.38 11.25
CA CYS A 32 -16.35 -9.06 12.40
C CYS A 32 -17.18 -8.90 13.70
N GLY A 33 -18.39 -8.37 13.62
CA GLY A 33 -19.26 -8.17 14.78
C GLY A 33 -18.81 -7.04 15.71
N ARG A 34 -17.72 -6.34 15.38
CA ARG A 34 -17.21 -5.21 16.17
C ARG A 34 -18.14 -4.00 16.10
N LEU A 35 -19.02 -3.93 15.10
CA LEU A 35 -20.06 -2.91 14.93
C LEU A 35 -21.47 -3.49 14.70
N SER A 36 -21.72 -4.78 14.97
CA SER A 36 -22.97 -5.43 14.51
C SER A 36 -24.21 -5.06 15.33
N ILE A 37 -25.20 -4.46 14.65
CA ILE A 37 -26.64 -4.76 14.81
C ILE A 37 -26.95 -5.98 13.91
N SER A 38 -27.87 -6.84 14.36
CA SER A 38 -28.05 -8.21 13.89
C SER A 38 -28.47 -8.37 12.41
N ARG A 39 -27.79 -9.30 11.69
CA ARG A 39 -28.23 -10.07 10.50
C ARG A 39 -27.94 -9.56 9.07
N GLY A 40 -26.66 -9.41 8.70
CA GLY A 40 -26.28 -9.46 7.27
C GLY A 40 -24.77 -9.35 6.98
N SER A 41 -23.98 -10.42 7.15
CA SER A 41 -22.50 -10.30 7.19
C SER A 41 -21.66 -11.09 6.18
N ILE A 42 -22.20 -12.10 5.46
CA ILE A 42 -21.34 -13.01 4.66
C ILE A 42 -21.11 -12.52 3.22
N ILE A 43 -22.13 -11.96 2.56
CA ILE A 43 -22.01 -11.50 1.15
C ILE A 43 -21.10 -10.27 1.06
N GLN A 44 -21.13 -9.41 2.08
CA GLN A 44 -20.33 -8.20 2.11
C GLN A 44 -18.84 -8.50 2.29
N SER A 45 -18.45 -9.45 3.16
CA SER A 45 -17.03 -9.78 3.40
C SER A 45 -16.34 -10.35 2.15
N ASN A 46 -17.00 -11.26 1.43
CA ASN A 46 -16.47 -11.84 0.18
C ASN A 46 -16.31 -10.79 -0.93
N PHE A 47 -17.26 -9.86 -1.05
CA PHE A 47 -17.15 -8.74 -1.99
C PHE A 47 -15.93 -7.85 -1.66
N LEU A 48 -15.73 -7.51 -0.38
CA LEU A 48 -14.62 -6.68 0.05
C LEU A 48 -13.26 -7.36 -0.15
N ALA A 49 -13.18 -8.66 0.15
CA ALA A 49 -11.97 -9.44 -0.11
C ALA A 49 -11.66 -9.46 -1.61
N SER A 50 -12.68 -9.62 -2.46
CA SER A 50 -12.55 -9.58 -3.91
C SER A 50 -12.11 -8.20 -4.41
N LEU A 51 -12.64 -7.13 -3.83
CA LEU A 51 -12.27 -5.75 -4.17
C LEU A 51 -10.84 -5.42 -3.74
N ARG A 52 -10.44 -5.80 -2.51
CA ARG A 52 -9.05 -5.69 -2.02
C ARG A 52 -8.09 -6.40 -2.98
N LYS A 53 -8.38 -7.65 -3.33
CA LYS A 53 -7.58 -8.43 -4.29
C LYS A 53 -7.51 -7.76 -5.66
N ARG A 54 -8.61 -7.21 -6.16
CA ARG A 54 -8.63 -6.50 -7.45
C ARG A 54 -7.74 -5.26 -7.43
N VAL A 55 -7.68 -4.52 -6.33
CA VAL A 55 -6.77 -3.36 -6.20
C VAL A 55 -5.32 -3.82 -6.16
N GLU A 56 -5.01 -4.86 -5.39
CA GLU A 56 -3.66 -5.45 -5.34
C GLU A 56 -3.19 -5.91 -6.72
N ASP A 57 -4.06 -6.60 -7.47
CA ASP A 57 -3.82 -7.05 -8.84
C ASP A 57 -3.55 -5.88 -9.82
N ILE A 58 -4.22 -4.74 -9.64
CA ILE A 58 -4.00 -3.53 -10.46
C ILE A 58 -2.62 -2.94 -10.15
N LEU A 59 -2.27 -2.82 -8.87
CA LEU A 59 -0.98 -2.30 -8.43
C LEU A 59 0.18 -3.20 -8.88
N ASP A 60 0.02 -4.52 -8.82
CA ASP A 60 1.04 -5.47 -9.26
C ASP A 60 1.25 -5.40 -10.79
N ARG A 61 0.17 -5.31 -11.58
CA ARG A 61 0.25 -5.17 -13.04
C ARG A 61 0.84 -3.84 -13.49
N ALA A 62 0.67 -2.79 -12.71
CA ALA A 62 1.21 -1.47 -13.03
C ALA A 62 2.75 -1.38 -12.88
N GLY A 63 3.42 -2.44 -12.40
CA GLY A 63 4.88 -2.53 -12.44
C GLY A 63 5.60 -1.60 -11.45
N VAL A 64 4.95 -1.24 -10.34
CA VAL A 64 5.40 -0.20 -9.38
C VAL A 64 6.71 -0.55 -8.66
N LYS A 65 7.14 -1.82 -8.66
CA LYS A 65 8.26 -2.31 -7.83
C LYS A 65 9.60 -1.61 -8.11
N ASN A 66 9.89 -1.29 -9.37
CA ASN A 66 11.14 -0.60 -9.72
C ASN A 66 11.12 0.86 -9.25
N ASP A 67 10.02 1.56 -9.51
CA ASP A 67 9.84 2.94 -9.08
C ASP A 67 9.81 3.04 -7.54
N LEU A 68 9.21 2.06 -6.87
CA LEU A 68 9.22 1.93 -5.42
C LEU A 68 10.64 1.77 -4.87
N ARG A 69 11.46 0.91 -5.48
CA ARG A 69 12.86 0.72 -5.08
C ARG A 69 13.66 2.03 -5.22
N ASN A 70 13.51 2.73 -6.33
CA ASN A 70 14.17 4.03 -6.56
C ASN A 70 13.71 5.07 -5.54
N TYR A 71 12.41 5.13 -5.25
CA TYR A 71 11.86 6.01 -4.22
C TYR A 71 12.40 5.67 -2.82
N MET A 72 12.51 4.39 -2.46
CA MET A 72 13.01 3.98 -1.14
C MET A 72 14.52 4.19 -0.94
N ILE A 73 15.31 4.08 -2.00
CA ILE A 73 16.77 4.26 -1.92
C ILE A 73 17.14 5.73 -2.07
N GLU A 74 16.59 6.40 -3.09
CA GLU A 74 17.04 7.72 -3.52
C GLU A 74 16.05 8.85 -3.17
N GLY A 75 14.85 8.51 -2.69
CA GLY A 75 13.78 9.49 -2.46
C GLY A 75 13.19 10.07 -3.75
N LYS A 76 13.55 9.53 -4.93
CA LYS A 76 13.13 10.07 -6.23
C LYS A 76 11.76 9.55 -6.63
N TRP A 77 10.91 10.47 -7.06
CA TRP A 77 9.63 10.15 -7.68
C TRP A 77 9.81 9.88 -9.19
N PRO A 78 9.01 8.96 -9.77
CA PRO A 78 9.01 8.71 -11.21
C PRO A 78 8.22 9.80 -11.96
N ASN A 79 8.01 9.63 -13.27
CA ASN A 79 7.20 10.54 -14.07
C ASN A 79 5.75 10.66 -13.54
N GLU A 80 5.02 11.70 -13.92
CA GLU A 80 3.71 12.04 -13.34
C GLU A 80 2.73 10.86 -13.27
N GLN A 81 2.58 10.09 -14.35
CA GLN A 81 1.67 8.95 -14.38
C GLN A 81 2.11 7.83 -13.41
N LYS A 82 3.39 7.47 -13.41
CA LYS A 82 3.94 6.46 -12.49
C LYS A 82 3.96 6.97 -11.05
N ALA A 83 4.07 8.28 -10.84
CA ALA A 83 4.09 8.90 -9.52
C ALA A 83 2.73 8.76 -8.85
N VAL A 84 1.63 8.91 -9.62
CA VAL A 84 0.27 8.64 -9.12
C VAL A 84 0.15 7.18 -8.69
N VAL A 85 0.54 6.22 -9.53
CA VAL A 85 0.44 4.79 -9.18
C VAL A 85 1.33 4.44 -7.98
N LEU A 86 2.54 4.99 -7.92
CA LEU A 86 3.43 4.83 -6.77
C LEU A 86 2.79 5.41 -5.50
N SER A 87 2.18 6.60 -5.56
CA SER A 87 1.48 7.20 -4.42
C SER A 87 0.35 6.30 -3.92
N TRP A 88 -0.39 5.67 -4.83
CA TRP A 88 -1.44 4.71 -4.50
C TRP A 88 -0.87 3.47 -3.82
N TYR A 89 0.24 2.93 -4.33
CA TYR A 89 0.92 1.80 -3.71
C TYR A 89 1.38 2.13 -2.28
N LEU A 90 2.07 3.27 -2.11
CA LEU A 90 2.56 3.73 -0.81
C LEU A 90 1.41 3.89 0.17
N HIS A 91 0.31 4.51 -0.27
CA HIS A 91 -0.87 4.68 0.54
C HIS A 91 -1.55 3.33 0.84
N TRP A 92 -1.67 2.44 -0.15
CA TRP A 92 -2.33 1.13 -0.03
C TRP A 92 -1.63 0.19 0.94
N TYR A 93 -0.31 0.21 0.99
CA TYR A 93 0.44 -0.63 1.91
C TYR A 93 0.88 0.08 3.20
N GLY A 94 0.47 1.33 3.41
CA GLY A 94 0.81 2.09 4.63
C GLY A 94 2.33 2.29 4.74
N MET A 95 2.96 2.58 3.62
CA MET A 95 4.40 2.69 3.51
C MET A 95 4.90 3.95 4.22
N PRO A 96 5.92 3.86 5.08
CA PRO A 96 6.48 5.05 5.69
C PRO A 96 7.21 5.90 4.64
N PRO A 97 7.39 7.21 4.90
CA PRO A 97 8.25 8.06 4.10
C PRO A 97 9.69 7.53 4.04
N ASN A 98 10.40 7.84 2.95
CA ASN A 98 11.79 7.41 2.71
C ASN A 98 12.71 7.64 3.94
N PHE A 99 12.68 8.84 4.53
CA PHE A 99 13.54 9.18 5.67
C PHE A 99 13.29 8.29 6.91
N VAL A 100 12.03 7.90 7.15
CA VAL A 100 11.66 7.00 8.25
C VAL A 100 12.18 5.59 7.96
N THR A 101 12.04 5.11 6.72
CA THR A 101 12.59 3.82 6.30
C THR A 101 14.09 3.78 6.52
N ASN A 102 14.83 4.81 6.10
CA ASN A 102 16.28 4.89 6.27
C ASN A 102 16.68 4.89 7.74
N LEU A 103 16.02 5.70 8.58
CA LEU A 103 16.26 5.74 10.02
C LEU A 103 16.04 4.38 10.69
N VAL A 104 14.94 3.69 10.32
CA VAL A 104 14.63 2.36 10.83
C VAL A 104 15.68 1.36 10.39
N MET A 105 16.09 1.38 9.12
CA MET A 105 17.12 0.49 8.57
C MET A 105 18.48 0.69 9.23
N GLU A 106 18.90 1.94 9.48
CA GLU A 106 20.12 2.23 10.24
C GLU A 106 20.02 1.72 11.69
N LYS A 107 18.86 1.88 12.33
CA LYS A 107 18.67 1.44 13.72
C LYS A 107 18.81 -0.07 13.88
N ILE A 108 18.40 -0.85 12.88
CA ILE A 108 18.50 -2.31 12.87
C ILE A 108 19.80 -2.82 12.22
N LYS A 109 20.54 -1.96 11.52
CA LYS A 109 21.82 -2.30 10.89
C LYS A 109 22.79 -2.88 11.93
N GLY A 110 23.37 -4.03 11.62
CA GLY A 110 24.30 -4.74 12.51
C GLY A 110 23.67 -5.42 13.73
N LYS A 111 22.37 -5.20 14.02
CA LYS A 111 21.67 -5.82 15.16
C LYS A 111 20.89 -7.08 14.79
N VAL A 112 20.72 -7.34 13.49
CA VAL A 112 19.95 -8.46 12.98
C VAL A 112 20.89 -9.56 12.49
N THR A 113 21.05 -10.61 13.29
CA THR A 113 21.68 -11.88 12.85
C THR A 113 20.70 -12.78 12.07
N MET A 114 19.43 -12.39 12.00
CA MET A 114 18.37 -13.15 11.33
C MET A 114 18.40 -12.98 9.81
N SER A 115 17.93 -14.00 9.09
CA SER A 115 17.75 -14.01 7.63
C SER A 115 16.71 -13.01 7.12
N SER A 116 15.79 -12.57 7.98
CA SER A 116 14.80 -11.54 7.67
C SER A 116 14.62 -10.58 8.84
N SER A 117 14.52 -9.30 8.54
CA SER A 117 14.25 -8.23 9.51
C SER A 117 12.76 -7.92 9.64
N VAL A 118 11.89 -8.59 8.86
CA VAL A 118 10.44 -8.33 8.83
C VAL A 118 9.78 -8.32 10.22
N PRO A 119 10.09 -9.24 11.16
CA PRO A 119 9.53 -9.18 12.51
C PRO A 119 9.91 -7.89 13.27
N LEU A 120 11.17 -7.46 13.16
CA LEU A 120 11.65 -6.23 13.79
C LEU A 120 11.05 -4.99 13.11
N LEU A 121 10.97 -5.00 11.77
CA LEU A 121 10.31 -3.95 11.01
C LEU A 121 8.83 -3.83 11.40
N ARG A 122 8.14 -4.95 11.69
CA ARG A 122 6.75 -4.92 12.17
C ARG A 122 6.61 -4.25 13.53
N LEU A 123 7.59 -4.39 14.42
CA LEU A 123 7.61 -3.69 15.71
C LEU A 123 7.84 -2.18 15.54
N LEU A 124 8.72 -1.79 14.61
CA LEU A 124 9.08 -0.39 14.37
C LEU A 124 8.07 0.34 13.49
N LEU A 125 7.38 -0.38 12.61
CA LEU A 125 6.43 0.12 11.62
C LEU A 125 5.09 -0.64 11.73
N PRO A 126 4.37 -0.53 12.86
CA PRO A 126 3.20 -1.37 13.15
C PRO A 126 2.02 -1.15 12.20
N ARG A 127 1.97 0.02 11.55
CA ARG A 127 0.90 0.37 10.58
C ARG A 127 1.21 -0.05 9.15
N THR A 128 2.43 -0.50 8.87
CA THR A 128 2.85 -0.88 7.52
C THR A 128 2.48 -2.32 7.23
N HIS A 129 1.91 -2.54 6.04
CA HIS A 129 1.44 -3.86 5.60
C HIS A 129 2.61 -4.83 5.41
N ILE A 130 2.36 -6.12 5.65
CA ILE A 130 3.42 -7.15 5.60
C ILE A 130 4.15 -7.21 4.25
N ASN A 131 3.44 -6.95 3.14
CA ASN A 131 4.07 -6.90 1.81
C ASN A 131 5.04 -5.73 1.68
N ALA A 132 4.70 -4.54 2.18
CA ALA A 132 5.63 -3.41 2.18
C ALA A 132 6.82 -3.65 3.11
N LEU A 133 6.62 -4.31 4.27
CA LEU A 133 7.74 -4.70 5.13
C LEU A 133 8.71 -5.65 4.43
N ARG A 134 8.19 -6.59 3.62
CA ARG A 134 9.03 -7.48 2.80
C ARG A 134 9.80 -6.71 1.72
N GLU A 135 9.20 -5.70 1.09
CA GLU A 135 9.91 -4.86 0.13
C GLU A 135 11.02 -4.02 0.80
N ILE A 136 10.79 -3.52 2.01
CA ILE A 136 11.82 -2.84 2.81
C ILE A 136 12.95 -3.82 3.20
N ASP A 137 12.60 -5.04 3.62
CA ASP A 137 13.60 -6.05 4.02
C ASP A 137 14.55 -6.42 2.87
N LYS A 138 14.07 -6.41 1.62
CA LYS A 138 14.90 -6.63 0.42
C LYS A 138 15.93 -5.53 0.16
N LEU A 139 15.81 -4.37 0.79
CA LEU A 139 16.79 -3.29 0.68
C LEU A 139 18.03 -3.52 1.55
N ARG A 140 18.02 -4.57 2.39
CA ARG A 140 19.17 -4.99 3.16
C ARG A 140 20.25 -5.51 2.21
N ILE A 141 21.18 -4.63 1.84
CA ILE A 141 22.48 -4.96 1.25
C ILE A 141 23.42 -5.37 2.38
#